data_AF-A0A2A9M0G5-F1
#
_entry.id   AF-A0A2A9M0G5-F1
#
_cell.length_a   1.000
_cell.length_b   1.000
_cell.length_c   1.000
_cell.angle_alpha   90.00
_cell.angle_beta   90.00
_cell.angle_gamma   90.00
#
_symmetry.space_group_name_H-M   'P 1'
#
loop_
_entity.id
_entity.type
_entity.pdbx_description
1 polymer ?
#
loop_
_entity_poly.entity_id
_entity_poly.type
_entity_poly.pdbx_seq_one_letter_code
_entity_poly.pdbx_strand_id
1 'polypeptide(L)' 'FVPYLPYYLIGLIFLQTAFGLIELSHPDNSIPVNRFVTPLHIVPEWYFLAYYGVLKVIPSKTGGLLVFMLSTCQ' A
#
# COMPACT_ATOMS: atom_id res chain seq x y z
N PHE A 1 -17.19 0.97 11.12
CA PHE A 1 -17.22 2.30 10.46
C PHE A 1 -16.80 3.36 11.46
N VAL A 2 -15.49 3.61 11.57
CA VAL A 2 -14.98 4.74 12.36
C VAL A 2 -14.90 5.93 11.38
N PRO A 3 -15.83 6.90 11.43
CA PRO A 3 -15.95 7.94 10.40
C PRO A 3 -14.72 8.83 10.28
N TYR A 4 -13.87 8.85 11.30
CA TYR A 4 -12.67 9.69 11.34
C TYR A 4 -11.39 9.02 10.84
N LEU A 5 -11.41 7.70 10.62
CA LEU A 5 -10.25 6.91 10.17
C LEU A 5 -9.54 7.49 8.92
N PRO A 6 -10.23 7.94 7.85
CA PRO A 6 -9.54 8.50 6.69
C PRO A 6 -8.76 9.78 7.01
N TYR A 7 -9.26 10.64 7.91
CA TYR A 7 -8.55 11.87 8.29
C TYR A 7 -7.27 11.57 9.08
N TYR A 8 -7.29 10.57 9.97
CA TYR A 8 -6.10 10.12 10.69
C TYR A 8 -5.05 9.52 9.73
N LEU A 9 -5.47 8.74 8.73
CA LEU A 9 -4.56 8.20 7.72
C LEU A 9 -3.89 9.30 6.88
N ILE A 10 -4.66 10.29 6.43
CA ILE A 10 -4.12 11.44 5.67
C ILE A 10 -3.11 12.21 6.54
N GLY A 11 -3.41 12.42 7.82
CA GLY A 11 -2.48 13.06 8.76
C GLY A 11 -1.18 12.28 8.93
N LEU A 12 -1.24 10.95 9.04
CA LEU A 12 -0.06 10.09 9.14
C LEU A 12 0.79 10.10 7.87
N ILE A 13 0.19 10.09 6.68
CA ILE A 13 0.91 10.16 5.39
C ILE A 13 1.61 11.53 5.24
N PHE A 14 0.93 12.61 5.63
CA PHE A 14 1.53 13.95 5.63
C PHE A 14 2.73 14.01 6.58
N LEU A 15 2.59 13.47 7.79
CA LEU A 15 3.68 13.42 8.75
C LEU A 15 4.86 12.59 8.22
N GLN A 16 4.60 11.42 7.63
CA GLN A 16 5.63 10.57 7.01
C GLN A 16 6.41 11.30 5.90
N THR A 17 5.73 12.04 5.03
CA THR A 17 6.37 12.76 3.90
C THR A 17 7.06 14.06 4.33
N ALA A 18 6.48 14.80 5.27
CA ALA A 18 7.04 16.09 5.74
C ALA A 18 8.24 15.93 6.67
N PHE A 19 8.25 14.89 7.52
CA PHE A 19 9.29 14.67 8.53
C PHE A 19 10.22 13.51 8.20
N GLY A 20 10.03 12.84 7.06
CA GLY A 20 10.91 11.77 6.61
C GLY A 20 10.93 10.58 7.56
N LEU A 21 9.76 10.08 7.96
CA LEU A 21 9.68 8.84 8.76
C LEU A 21 10.05 7.63 7.91
N ILE A 22 11.36 7.39 7.76
CA ILE A 22 11.93 6.30 6.96
C ILE A 22 11.51 4.93 7.51
N GLU A 23 11.29 4.79 8.83
CA GLU A 23 10.93 3.53 9.47
C GLU A 23 9.61 2.93 8.99
N LEU A 24 8.69 3.77 8.48
CA LEU A 24 7.42 3.33 7.91
C LEU A 24 7.53 2.99 6.41
N SER A 25 8.61 3.41 5.75
CA SER A 25 8.87 3.18 4.33
C SER A 25 9.69 1.91 4.14
N HIS A 26 9.52 1.25 2.98
CA HIS A 26 10.35 0.10 2.65
C HIS A 26 11.81 0.54 2.38
N PRO A 27 12.84 -0.14 2.93
CA PRO A 27 14.24 0.26 2.74
C PRO A 27 14.66 0.32 1.26
N ASP A 28 14.14 -0.61 0.44
CA ASP A 28 14.40 -0.66 -1.01
C ASP A 28 13.99 0.62 -1.76
N ASN A 29 13.09 1.45 -1.22
CA ASN A 29 12.72 2.74 -1.81
C ASN A 29 13.87 3.78 -1.79
N SER A 30 14.94 3.51 -1.03
CA SER A 30 16.14 4.35 -1.00
C SER A 30 17.11 4.05 -2.15
N ILE A 31 16.88 2.94 -2.88
CA ILE A 31 17.69 2.53 -4.03
C ILE A 31 17.14 3.23 -5.28
N PRO A 32 17.99 3.79 -6.16
CA PRO A 32 17.52 4.42 -7.40
C PRO A 32 16.79 3.41 -8.29
N VAL A 33 15.71 3.88 -8.95
CA VAL A 33 14.85 3.02 -9.78
C VAL A 33 15.61 2.40 -10.97
N ASN A 34 15.43 1.09 -11.16
CA ASN A 34 15.93 0.36 -12.32
C ASN A 34 14.77 -0.39 -13.01
N ARG A 35 14.48 -0.04 -14.27
CA ARG A 35 13.36 -0.63 -15.03
C ARG A 35 13.59 -2.08 -15.46
N PHE A 36 14.84 -2.55 -15.44
CA PHE A 36 15.21 -3.91 -15.87
C PHE A 36 15.33 -4.89 -14.69
N VAL A 37 15.24 -4.40 -13.44
CA VAL A 37 15.43 -5.21 -12.24
C VAL A 37 14.29 -4.96 -11.27
N THR A 38 13.54 -6.00 -10.95
CA THR A 38 12.55 -5.99 -9.87
C THR A 38 13.20 -6.51 -8.58
N PRO A 39 13.04 -5.81 -7.44
CA PRO A 39 13.50 -6.32 -6.14
C PRO A 39 12.85 -7.67 -5.81
N LEU A 40 13.56 -8.49 -5.02
CA LEU A 40 13.09 -9.83 -4.66
C LEU A 40 11.75 -9.78 -3.90
N HIS A 41 11.62 -8.86 -2.94
CA HIS A 41 10.44 -8.70 -2.09
C HIS A 41 9.77 -7.33 -2.32
N ILE A 42 9.18 -7.11 -3.50
CA ILE A 42 8.39 -5.90 -3.77
C ILE A 42 7.03 -5.94 -3.04
N VAL A 43 6.80 -4.97 -2.17
CA VAL A 43 5.58 -4.84 -1.34
C VAL A 43 5.11 -3.39 -1.41
N PRO A 44 3.79 -3.12 -1.45
CA PRO A 44 3.31 -1.75 -1.39
C PRO A 44 3.50 -1.16 0.02
N GLU A 45 3.36 0.16 0.13
CA GLU A 45 3.38 0.86 1.41
C GLU A 45 2.34 0.32 2.40
N TRP A 46 2.60 0.52 3.69
CA TRP A 46 1.85 -0.08 4.80
C TRP A 46 0.33 0.13 4.72
N TYR A 47 -0.12 1.31 4.25
CA TYR A 47 -1.53 1.65 4.10
C TYR A 47 -2.25 0.88 2.98
N PHE A 48 -1.52 0.21 2.09
CA PHE A 48 -2.06 -0.65 1.03
C PHE A 48 -1.96 -2.15 1.33
N LEU A 49 -1.32 -2.57 2.42
CA LEU A 49 -1.08 -3.99 2.72
C LEU A 49 -2.35 -4.83 2.82
N ALA A 50 -3.42 -4.28 3.41
CA ALA A 50 -4.70 -4.97 3.54
C ALA A 50 -5.29 -5.33 2.16
N TYR A 51 -5.25 -4.40 1.21
CA TYR A 51 -5.74 -4.58 -0.14
C TYR A 51 -4.84 -5.51 -0.97
N TYR A 52 -3.52 -5.42 -0.77
CA TYR A 52 -2.57 -6.33 -1.38
C TYR A 52 -2.80 -7.79 -0.95
N GLY A 53 -3.17 -8.00 0.32
CA GLY A 53 -3.60 -9.30 0.83
C GLY A 53 -4.80 -9.85 0.06
N VAL A 54 -5.83 -9.04 -0.19
CA VAL A 54 -7.02 -9.43 -0.99
C VAL A 54 -6.61 -9.89 -2.39
N LEU A 55 -5.71 -9.15 -3.05
CA LEU A 55 -5.21 -9.51 -4.38
C LEU A 55 -4.39 -10.80 -4.39
N LYS A 56 -3.64 -11.10 -3.32
CA LYS A 56 -2.84 -12.34 -3.22
C LYS A 56 -3.67 -13.58 -2.92
N VAL A 57 -4.75 -13.43 -2.15
CA VAL A 57 -5.58 -14.57 -1.72
C VAL A 57 -6.45 -15.10 -2.87
N ILE A 58 -6.84 -14.24 -3.80
CA ILE A 58 -7.72 -14.61 -4.92
C ILE A 58 -6.87 -15.04 -6.13
N PRO A 59 -6.86 -16.32 -6.54
CA PRO A 59 -6.05 -16.81 -7.67
C PRO A 59 -6.70 -16.49 -9.03
N SER A 60 -7.24 -15.28 -9.20
CA SER A 60 -7.86 -14.79 -10.43
C SER A 60 -7.59 -13.30 -10.60
N LYS A 61 -7.14 -12.91 -11.80
CA LYS A 61 -6.83 -11.50 -12.10
C LYS A 61 -8.08 -10.62 -12.08
N THR A 62 -9.17 -11.06 -12.71
CA THR A 62 -10.42 -10.30 -12.78
C THR A 62 -11.20 -10.37 -11.47
N GLY A 63 -11.24 -11.54 -10.82
CA GLY A 63 -11.91 -11.71 -9.53
C GLY A 63 -11.24 -10.91 -8.42
N GLY A 64 -9.90 -10.93 -8.36
CA GLY A 64 -9.13 -10.13 -7.41
C GLY A 64 -9.39 -8.63 -7.55
N LEU A 65 -9.42 -8.13 -8.80
CA LEU A 65 -9.72 -6.73 -9.09
C LEU A 65 -11.14 -6.32 -8.64
N LEU A 66 -12.15 -7.16 -8.91
CA LEU A 66 -13.54 -6.87 -8.51
C LEU A 66 -13.68 -6.80 -6.99
N VAL A 67 -13.12 -7.77 -6.26
CA VAL A 67 -13.19 -7.79 -4.79
C VAL A 67 -12.40 -6.62 -4.20
N PHE A 68 -11.24 -6.28 -4.77
CA PHE A 68 -10.51 -5.07 -4.40
C PHE A 68 -11.40 -3.81 -4.53
N MET A 69 -12.06 -3.60 -5.68
CA MET A 69 -12.94 -2.44 -5.87
C MET A 69 -14.10 -2.41 -4.87
N LEU A 70 -14.71 -3.57 -4.59
CA LEU A 70 -15.79 -3.66 -3.60
C LEU A 70 -15.29 -3.34 -2.18
N SER A 71 -14.09 -3.78 -1.81
CA SER A 71 -13.51 -3.49 -0.49
C SER A 71 -13.22 -2.00 -0.28
N THR A 72 -12.90 -1.26 -1.35
CA THR A 72 -12.67 0.18 -1.29
C THR A 72 -13.95 1.01 -1.36
N CYS A 73 -15.09 0.38 -1.69
CA CYS A 73 -16.39 1.05 -1.87
C CYS A 73 -17.29 1.00 -0.62
N GLN A 74 -16.78 0.50 0.52
CA GLN A 74 -17.51 0.44 1.79
C GLN A 74 -17.26 1.67 2.66
#